data_AF-A0A1Y2P616-F1
#
_entry.id   AF-A0A1Y2P616-F1
#
_cell.length_a   1.000
_cell.length_b   1.000
_cell.length_c   1.000
_cell.angle_alpha   90.00
_cell.angle_beta   90.00
_cell.angle_gamma   90.00
#
_symmetry.space_group_name_H-M   'P 1'
#
loop_
_entity.id
_entity.type
_entity.pdbx_description
1 polymer ?
#
loop_
_entity_poly.entity_id
_entity_poly.type
_entity_poly.pdbx_seq_one_letter_code
_entity_poly.pdbx_strand_id
1 'polypeptide(L)'
;MEELHRVDIYSALNKPNLMLGADRELIMMTGLISASLIFTGATIVTTIVGVVLFFICSLLLRLMAKSDPLMRQIFIRQNKYKKFYYPQSTPFSKD
;
A
#
# COMPACT_ATOMS: atom_id res chain seq x y z
N MET A 1 48.45 -4.46 -8.51
CA MET A 1 47.26 -5.32 -8.54
C MET A 1 46.19 -4.57 -7.78
N GLU A 2 45.10 -4.17 -8.42
CA GLU A 2 44.01 -3.50 -7.69
C GLU A 2 43.31 -4.52 -6.78
N GLU A 3 43.25 -4.22 -5.49
CA GLU A 3 42.56 -5.03 -4.50
C GLU A 3 41.05 -4.79 -4.59
N LEU A 4 40.29 -5.90 -4.66
CA LEU A 4 38.84 -5.86 -4.78
C LEU A 4 38.22 -5.43 -3.44
N HIS A 5 37.73 -4.19 -3.35
CA HIS A 5 36.97 -3.73 -2.19
C HIS A 5 35.64 -4.48 -2.08
N ARG A 6 35.40 -5.15 -0.95
CA ARG A 6 34.12 -5.78 -0.65
C ARG A 6 33.35 -4.94 0.36
N VAL A 7 32.07 -4.71 0.08
CA VAL A 7 31.14 -4.00 0.97
C VAL A 7 30.01 -4.94 1.34
N ASP A 8 29.66 -4.99 2.63
CA ASP A 8 28.55 -5.80 3.12
C ASP A 8 27.20 -5.16 2.74
N ILE A 9 26.39 -5.89 1.97
CA ILE A 9 25.04 -5.48 1.60
C ILE A 9 24.04 -6.12 2.55
N TYR A 10 23.44 -5.32 3.43
CA TYR A 10 22.45 -5.79 4.40
C TYR A 10 21.07 -5.97 3.78
N SER A 11 20.39 -7.09 4.06
CA SER A 11 19.04 -7.35 3.54
C SER A 11 17.98 -6.35 4.05
N ALA A 12 18.25 -5.65 5.14
CA ALA A 12 17.40 -4.58 5.68
C ALA A 12 17.17 -3.45 4.67
N LEU A 13 18.12 -3.22 3.75
CA LEU A 13 18.03 -2.17 2.74
C LEU A 13 16.92 -2.43 1.71
N ASN A 14 16.56 -3.70 1.49
CA ASN A 14 15.60 -4.11 0.47
C ASN A 14 14.27 -4.63 1.07
N LYS A 15 14.15 -4.66 2.42
CA LYS A 15 12.91 -5.10 3.08
C LYS A 15 11.90 -3.94 3.13
N PRO A 16 10.64 -4.18 2.72
CA PRO A 16 9.60 -3.16 2.81
C PRO A 16 9.30 -2.82 4.28
N ASN A 17 9.21 -1.53 4.58
CA ASN A 17 8.97 -1.02 5.93
C ASN A 17 7.46 -0.93 6.22
N LEU A 18 6.88 -2.04 6.69
CA LEU A 18 5.48 -2.16 7.09
C LEU A 18 5.25 -1.57 8.49
N MET A 19 4.14 -0.85 8.70
CA MET A 19 3.70 -0.40 10.03
C MET A 19 2.54 -1.24 10.52
N LEU A 20 2.65 -1.76 11.75
CA LEU A 20 1.63 -2.64 12.37
C LEU A 20 1.28 -3.88 11.53
N GLY A 21 2.21 -4.30 10.66
CA GLY A 21 2.01 -5.41 9.70
C GLY A 21 1.18 -5.02 8.47
N ALA A 22 1.05 -3.73 8.17
CA ALA A 22 0.31 -3.17 7.04
C ALA A 22 1.12 -2.07 6.33
N ASP A 23 0.65 -1.63 5.16
CA ASP A 23 1.17 -0.45 4.48
C ASP A 23 1.01 0.80 5.36
N ARG A 24 2.13 1.49 5.65
CA ARG A 24 2.20 2.68 6.53
C ARG A 24 1.17 3.74 6.20
N GLU A 25 1.07 4.13 4.93
CA GLU A 25 0.17 5.19 4.52
C GLU A 25 -1.30 4.76 4.63
N LEU A 26 -1.62 3.51 4.28
CA LEU A 26 -2.99 3.00 4.35
C LEU A 26 -3.47 2.90 5.79
N ILE A 27 -2.65 2.36 6.71
CA ILE A 27 -3.03 2.23 8.11
C ILE A 27 -3.21 3.59 8.79
N MET A 28 -2.37 4.58 8.44
CA MET A 28 -2.52 5.95 8.92
C MET A 28 -3.82 6.58 8.41
N MET A 29 -4.14 6.43 7.12
CA MET A 29 -5.38 6.97 6.56
C MET A 29 -6.63 6.31 7.15
N THR A 30 -6.62 4.99 7.33
CA THR A 30 -7.70 4.27 8.02
C THR A 30 -7.88 4.76 9.45
N GLY A 31 -6.78 4.93 10.20
CA GLY A 31 -6.80 5.50 11.55
C GLY A 31 -7.41 6.88 11.57
N LEU A 32 -6.96 7.77 10.68
CA LEU A 32 -7.51 9.12 10.54
C LEU A 32 -9.01 9.09 10.23
N ILE A 33 -9.44 8.33 9.22
CA ILE A 33 -10.87 8.24 8.84
C ILE A 33 -11.72 7.73 10.01
N SER A 34 -11.26 6.69 10.71
CA SER A 34 -11.98 6.13 11.85
C SER A 34 -12.09 7.14 13.01
N ALA A 35 -11.02 7.87 13.31
CA ALA A 35 -11.02 8.91 14.32
C ALA A 35 -11.96 10.07 13.92
N SER A 36 -11.86 10.54 12.68
CA SER A 36 -12.75 11.58 12.13
C SER A 36 -14.22 11.19 12.28
N LEU A 37 -14.58 9.94 11.96
CA LEU A 37 -15.94 9.44 12.08
C LEU A 37 -16.45 9.48 13.53
N ILE A 38 -15.61 9.08 14.49
CA ILE A 38 -15.95 9.10 15.92
C ILE A 38 -16.19 10.56 16.38
N PHE A 39 -15.28 11.47 16.01
CA PHE A 39 -15.38 12.88 16.39
C PHE A 39 -16.57 13.59 15.74
N THR A 40 -16.85 13.34 14.47
CA THR A 40 -18.02 13.93 13.78
C THR A 40 -19.34 13.45 14.37
N GLY A 41 -19.42 12.17 14.74
CA GLY A 41 -20.63 11.58 15.26
C GLY A 41 -20.90 11.87 16.75
N ALA A 42 -19.86 11.92 17.57
CA ALA A 42 -19.90 12.16 19.03
C ALA A 42 -20.98 11.36 19.80
N THR A 43 -21.44 10.23 19.27
CA THR A 43 -22.39 9.31 19.93
C THR A 43 -21.74 7.98 20.26
N ILE A 44 -22.35 7.24 21.18
CA ILE A 44 -21.92 5.87 21.54
C ILE A 44 -21.97 4.96 20.31
N VAL A 45 -23.01 5.09 19.47
CA VAL A 45 -23.17 4.30 18.25
C VAL A 45 -22.04 4.58 17.26
N THR A 46 -21.74 5.84 16.98
CA THR A 46 -20.65 6.21 16.05
C THR A 46 -19.29 5.82 16.58
N THR A 47 -19.11 5.81 17.91
CA THR A 47 -17.89 5.31 18.55
C THR A 47 -17.71 3.81 18.31
N ILE A 48 -18.73 3.00 18.58
CA ILE A 48 -18.70 1.55 18.35
C ILE A 48 -18.44 1.24 16.88
N VAL A 49 -19.16 1.91 15.97
CA VAL A 49 -18.99 1.73 14.52
C VAL A 49 -17.57 2.12 14.08
N GLY A 50 -17.04 3.25 14.57
CA GLY A 50 -15.69 3.70 14.24
C GLY A 50 -14.60 2.72 14.70
N VAL A 51 -14.74 2.17 15.92
CA VAL A 51 -13.81 1.16 16.45
C VAL A 51 -13.88 -0.12 15.64
N VAL A 52 -15.08 -0.64 15.38
CA VAL A 52 -15.27 -1.87 14.58
C VAL A 52 -14.70 -1.69 13.17
N LEU A 53 -14.98 -0.55 12.54
CA LEU A 53 -14.43 -0.22 11.22
C LEU A 53 -12.91 -0.19 11.23
N PHE A 54 -12.30 0.45 12.23
CA PHE A 54 -10.84 0.51 12.36
C PHE A 54 -10.22 -0.88 12.47
N PHE A 55 -10.78 -1.76 13.31
CA PHE A 55 -10.28 -3.12 13.46
C PHE A 55 -10.45 -3.95 12.20
N ILE A 56 -11.63 -3.93 11.57
CA ILE A 56 -11.87 -4.68 10.32
C ILE A 56 -10.92 -4.21 9.23
N CYS A 57 -10.80 -2.91 8.99
CA CYS A 57 -9.88 -2.39 7.99
C CYS A 57 -8.42 -2.74 8.32
N SER A 58 -8.00 -2.60 9.57
CA SER A 58 -6.63 -2.97 9.98
C SER A 58 -6.31 -4.45 9.75
N LEU A 59 -7.29 -5.34 9.98
CA LEU A 59 -7.15 -6.77 9.70
C LEU A 59 -7.03 -7.05 8.20
N LEU A 60 -7.87 -6.42 7.38
CA LEU A 60 -7.81 -6.57 5.92
C LEU A 60 -6.47 -6.06 5.36
N LEU A 61 -5.99 -4.91 5.85
CA LEU A 61 -4.69 -4.36 5.47
C LEU A 61 -3.54 -5.28 5.86
N ARG A 62 -3.63 -5.97 7.00
CA ARG A 62 -2.63 -6.97 7.41
C ARG A 62 -2.64 -8.21 6.52
N LEU A 63 -3.82 -8.66 6.09
CA LEU A 63 -3.95 -9.75 5.12
C LEU A 63 -3.35 -9.36 3.76
N MET A 64 -3.63 -8.15 3.30
CA MET A 64 -3.05 -7.57 2.08
C MET A 64 -1.52 -7.51 2.14
N ALA A 65 -0.95 -6.98 3.23
CA ALA A 65 0.50 -6.90 3.40
C ALA A 65 1.17 -8.28 3.53
N LYS A 66 0.43 -9.29 4.01
CA LYS A 66 0.92 -10.69 4.02
C LYS A 66 1.00 -11.28 2.61
N SER A 67 0.08 -10.93 1.71
CA SER A 67 0.12 -11.40 0.32
C SER A 67 1.16 -10.67 -0.52
N ASP A 68 1.16 -9.33 -0.49
CA ASP A 68 2.15 -8.51 -1.20
C ASP A 68 2.29 -7.14 -0.51
N PRO A 69 3.47 -6.81 0.05
CA PRO A 69 3.72 -5.54 0.73
C PRO A 69 3.81 -4.34 -0.22
N LEU A 70 3.85 -4.53 -1.54
CA LEU A 70 3.91 -3.44 -2.53
C LEU A 70 2.62 -3.33 -3.37
N MET A 71 1.57 -4.08 -3.00
CA MET A 71 0.33 -4.21 -3.76
C MET A 71 -0.31 -2.85 -4.09
N ARG A 72 -0.27 -1.89 -3.17
CA ARG A 72 -0.78 -0.52 -3.41
C ARG A 72 -0.13 0.15 -4.61
N GLN A 73 1.20 0.07 -4.71
CA GLN A 73 1.95 0.76 -5.77
C GLN A 73 1.65 0.12 -7.12
N ILE A 74 1.59 -1.21 -7.16
CA ILE A 74 1.27 -1.98 -8.36
C ILE A 74 -0.17 -1.71 -8.79
N PHE A 75 -1.13 -1.67 -7.86
CA PHE A 75 -2.53 -1.37 -8.14
C PHE A 75 -2.71 0.01 -8.78
N ILE A 76 -2.06 1.05 -8.22
CA ILE A 76 -2.11 2.40 -8.79
C ILE A 76 -1.50 2.43 -10.19
N ARG A 77 -0.41 1.71 -10.44
CA ARG A 77 0.20 1.60 -11.78
C ARG A 77 -0.72 0.86 -12.74
N GLN A 78 -1.28 -0.27 -12.32
CA GLN A 78 -2.21 -1.07 -13.12
C GLN A 78 -3.39 -0.23 -13.58
N ASN A 79 -3.97 0.58 -12.69
CA ASN A 79 -5.11 1.42 -13.02
C ASN A 79 -4.77 2.53 -14.05
N LYS A 80 -3.49 2.95 -14.15
CA LYS A 80 -3.04 3.92 -15.14
C LYS A 80 -2.82 3.30 -16.52
N TYR A 81 -2.63 1.99 -16.62
CA TYR A 81 -2.40 1.35 -17.90
C TYR A 81 -3.70 1.25 -18.71
N LYS A 82 -3.57 1.39 -20.04
CA LYS A 82 -4.69 1.14 -20.95
C LYS A 82 -5.14 -0.31 -20.82
N LYS A 83 -6.45 -0.54 -20.81
CA LYS A 83 -7.06 -1.88 -20.78
C LYS A 83 -6.59 -2.76 -21.94
N PHE A 84 -6.31 -2.15 -23.08
CA PHE A 84 -5.77 -2.80 -24.25
C PHE A 84 -4.61 -1.97 -24.80
N TYR A 85 -3.45 -2.60 -24.94
CA TYR A 85 -2.29 -2.01 -25.59
C TYR A 85 -2.28 -2.50 -27.03
N TYR A 86 -2.44 -1.60 -28.00
CA TYR A 86 -2.35 -1.97 -29.40
C TYR A 86 -0.92 -2.43 -29.70
N PRO A 87 -0.72 -3.57 -30.41
CA PRO A 87 0.59 -4.00 -30.83
C PRO A 87 1.15 -3.03 -31.88
N GLN A 88 1.94 -2.06 -31.43
CA GLN A 88 2.69 -1.17 -32.32
C GLN A 88 3.99 -1.88 -32.73
N SER A 89 3.89 -2.84 -33.66
CA SER A 89 5.04 -3.60 -34.16
C SER A 89 5.88 -2.82 -35.19
N THR A 90 5.39 -1.68 -35.69
CA THR A 90 6.08 -0.86 -36.67
C THR A 90 6.24 0.59 -36.20
N PRO A 91 7.37 1.25 -36.51
CA PRO A 91 7.63 2.64 -36.12
C PRO A 91 6.74 3.68 -36.84
N PHE A 92 5.87 3.25 -37.76
CA PHE A 92 4.92 4.10 -38.48
C PHE A 92 3.48 3.96 -37.98
N SER A 93 3.24 3.19 -36.92
CA SER A 93 1.92 3.02 -36.34
C SER A 93 1.45 4.35 -35.73
N LYS A 94 0.53 5.05 -36.39
CA LYS A 94 -0.16 6.20 -35.80
C LYS A 94 -1.33 5.71 -34.95
N ASP A 95 -1.37 6.17 -33.70
CA ASP A 95 -2.51 6.05 -32.77
C ASP A 95 -3.70 6.91 -33.21
#